data_AF-A0A928JI75-F1
#
_entry.id   AF-A0A928JI75-F1
#
_cell.length_a   1.000
_cell.length_b   1.000
_cell.length_c   1.000
_cell.angle_alpha   90.00
_cell.angle_beta   90.00
_cell.angle_gamma   90.00
#
_symmetry.space_group_name_H-M   'P 1'
#
loop_
_entity.id
_entity.type
_entity.pdbx_description
1 polymer ?
#
loop_
_entity_poly.entity_id
_entity_poly.type
_entity_poly.pdbx_seq_one_letter_code
_entity_poly.pdbx_strand_id
1 'polypeptide(L)'
;MGIFDDLLKEAGGKAQNGVSLTVGKTAQGYPAVTIAFDALPASLDELKACPLSDLKLPYGTAALTVAALNRWEEDRAGTHAMVNYLRGPRPMSPFEEQFIRDRLSGKMYVIRSYFAGTSPQNNYAPTLPYRVTFFEDPYTWQNEGYCRLNCISSGADSPRQILLRKKESTGEWFLWENYLLPDIRIPAEADPWA
;
A
#
# COMPACT_ATOMS: atom_id res chain seq x y z
N MET A 1 1.61 -20.92 -12.89
CA MET A 1 2.63 -19.84 -12.91
C MET A 1 2.15 -18.76 -11.98
N GLY A 2 3.06 -18.11 -11.24
CA GLY A 2 2.67 -17.13 -10.24
C GLY A 2 2.28 -15.80 -10.89
N ILE A 3 1.47 -14.99 -10.19
CA ILE A 3 1.07 -13.64 -10.66
C ILE A 3 2.31 -12.80 -11.03
N PHE A 4 3.40 -12.93 -10.27
CA PHE A 4 4.67 -12.26 -10.56
C PHE A 4 5.30 -12.70 -11.90
N ASP A 5 5.26 -13.99 -12.23
CA ASP A 5 5.81 -14.51 -13.49
C ASP A 5 5.00 -13.99 -14.70
N ASP A 6 3.69 -13.86 -14.53
CA ASP A 6 2.81 -13.31 -15.56
C ASP A 6 3.14 -11.82 -15.80
N LEU A 7 3.33 -11.04 -14.73
CA LEU A 7 3.79 -9.64 -14.84
C LEU A 7 5.18 -9.51 -15.50
N LEU A 8 6.10 -10.43 -15.21
CA LEU A 8 7.41 -10.46 -15.86
C LEU A 8 7.31 -10.70 -17.37
N LYS A 9 6.33 -11.49 -17.82
CA LYS A 9 6.11 -11.75 -19.25
C LYS A 9 5.39 -10.61 -19.94
N GLU A 10 4.54 -9.90 -19.22
CA GLU A 10 3.90 -8.67 -19.67
C GLU A 10 4.84 -7.46 -19.66
N ALA A 11 6.14 -7.64 -19.39
CA ALA A 11 7.16 -6.60 -19.26
C ALA A 11 7.06 -5.54 -20.38
N GLY A 12 6.45 -4.43 -19.99
CA GLY A 12 5.91 -3.37 -20.83
C GLY A 12 4.76 -2.73 -20.06
N GLY A 13 5.05 -2.28 -18.83
CA GLY A 13 4.06 -1.77 -17.88
C GLY A 13 3.09 -0.82 -18.56
N LYS A 14 1.79 -1.12 -18.48
CA LYS A 14 0.74 -0.22 -18.95
C LYS A 14 0.77 1.04 -18.09
N ALA A 15 1.49 2.06 -18.52
CA ALA A 15 1.26 3.41 -18.06
C ALA A 15 -0.14 3.79 -18.53
N GLN A 16 -1.09 3.82 -17.61
CA GLN A 16 -2.46 4.21 -17.88
C GLN A 16 -2.83 5.29 -16.87
N ASN A 17 -3.32 6.43 -17.36
CA ASN A 17 -3.88 7.50 -16.54
C ASN A 17 -3.05 7.85 -15.29
N GLY A 18 -1.73 8.06 -15.44
CA GLY A 18 -0.85 8.51 -14.36
C GLY A 18 -0.43 7.43 -13.34
N VAL A 19 -0.66 6.14 -13.64
CA VAL A 19 -0.17 5.02 -12.85
C VAL A 19 0.76 4.15 -13.68
N SER A 20 1.91 3.75 -13.13
CA SER A 20 2.84 2.81 -13.77
C SER A 20 3.28 1.71 -12.81
N LEU A 21 3.69 0.58 -13.38
CA LEU A 21 4.14 -0.61 -12.65
C LEU A 21 5.50 -1.05 -13.18
N THR A 22 6.42 -1.31 -12.26
CA THR A 22 7.77 -1.84 -12.55
C THR A 22 8.00 -3.10 -11.74
N VAL A 23 8.43 -4.16 -12.42
CA VAL A 23 8.79 -5.44 -11.81
C VAL A 23 10.31 -5.51 -11.62
N GLY A 24 10.76 -6.03 -10.50
CA GLY A 24 12.17 -6.15 -10.16
C GLY A 24 12.41 -7.17 -9.04
N LYS A 25 13.56 -7.05 -8.36
CA LYS A 25 13.90 -7.87 -7.21
C LYS A 25 14.47 -7.01 -6.07
N THR A 26 14.29 -7.45 -4.83
CA THR A 26 14.98 -6.85 -3.67
C THR A 26 16.47 -7.19 -3.68
N ALA A 27 17.25 -6.57 -2.79
CA ALA A 27 18.66 -6.89 -2.60
C ALA A 27 18.89 -8.37 -2.22
N GLN A 28 17.92 -8.98 -1.53
CA GLN A 28 17.93 -10.40 -1.17
C GLN A 28 17.44 -11.32 -2.31
N GLY A 29 17.12 -10.76 -3.48
CA GLY A 29 16.69 -11.51 -4.65
C GLY A 29 15.21 -11.86 -4.69
N TYR A 30 14.40 -11.34 -3.77
CA TYR A 30 12.96 -11.60 -3.74
C TYR A 30 12.22 -10.83 -4.84
N PRO A 31 11.21 -11.44 -5.50
CA PRO A 31 10.30 -10.75 -6.39
C PRO A 31 9.76 -9.45 -5.80
N ALA A 32 9.82 -8.35 -6.55
CA ALA A 32 9.34 -7.04 -6.10
C ALA A 32 8.57 -6.32 -7.21
N VAL A 33 7.50 -5.63 -6.83
CA VAL A 33 6.68 -4.80 -7.73
C VAL A 33 6.59 -3.40 -7.14
N THR A 34 6.98 -2.42 -7.93
CA THR A 34 6.85 -1.00 -7.60
C THR A 34 5.71 -0.39 -8.40
N ILE A 35 4.80 0.26 -7.71
CA ILE A 35 3.69 1.02 -8.32
C ILE A 35 3.98 2.49 -8.10
N ALA A 36 3.93 3.27 -9.18
CA ALA A 36 4.09 4.71 -9.16
C ALA A 36 2.76 5.40 -9.50
N PHE A 37 2.41 6.43 -8.72
CA PHE A 37 1.29 7.33 -8.97
C PHE A 37 1.82 8.73 -9.22
N ASP A 38 1.46 9.33 -10.36
CA ASP A 38 1.73 10.75 -10.62
C ASP A 38 0.96 11.64 -9.64
N ALA A 39 -0.25 11.23 -9.29
CA ALA A 39 -1.08 11.81 -8.22
C ALA A 39 -1.81 10.70 -7.46
N LEU A 40 -1.95 10.85 -6.13
CA LEU A 40 -2.73 9.93 -5.31
C LEU A 40 -4.23 10.26 -5.45
N PRO A 41 -5.13 9.25 -5.51
CA PRO A 41 -6.57 9.48 -5.63
C PRO A 41 -7.09 10.29 -4.45
N ALA A 42 -7.78 11.40 -4.73
CA ALA A 42 -8.26 12.34 -3.72
C ALA A 42 -9.65 12.01 -3.14
N SER A 43 -10.36 11.06 -3.76
CA SER A 43 -11.71 10.65 -3.39
C SER A 43 -11.94 9.17 -3.71
N LEU A 44 -13.08 8.62 -3.25
CA LEU A 44 -13.49 7.27 -3.64
C LEU A 44 -13.75 7.15 -5.15
N ASP A 45 -14.26 8.21 -5.79
CA ASP A 45 -14.56 8.17 -7.22
C ASP A 45 -13.27 8.18 -8.04
N GLU A 46 -12.29 8.99 -7.65
CA GLU A 46 -10.94 8.95 -8.26
C GLU A 46 -10.25 7.61 -8.01
N LEU A 47 -10.41 7.04 -6.81
CA LEU A 47 -9.90 5.70 -6.53
C LEU A 47 -10.55 4.69 -7.48
N LYS A 48 -11.87 4.66 -7.62
CA LYS A 48 -12.57 3.75 -8.54
C LYS A 48 -12.21 3.95 -10.01
N ALA A 49 -11.81 5.16 -10.39
CA ALA A 49 -11.33 5.49 -11.73
C ALA A 49 -9.86 5.10 -11.97
N CYS A 50 -9.11 4.76 -10.90
CA CYS A 50 -7.73 4.31 -11.00
C CYS A 50 -7.64 2.99 -11.80
N PRO A 51 -6.65 2.83 -12.69
CA PRO A 51 -6.47 1.58 -13.46
C PRO A 51 -6.28 0.32 -12.61
N LEU A 52 -5.89 0.47 -11.34
CA LEU A 52 -5.69 -0.64 -10.39
C LEU A 52 -6.97 -1.05 -9.65
N SER A 53 -8.10 -0.40 -9.92
CA SER A 53 -9.37 -0.61 -9.19
C SER A 53 -10.24 -1.73 -9.73
N ASP A 54 -9.78 -2.46 -10.74
CA ASP A 54 -10.35 -3.76 -11.10
C ASP A 54 -10.01 -4.87 -10.07
N LEU A 55 -9.11 -4.55 -9.14
CA LEU A 55 -8.62 -5.39 -8.05
C LEU A 55 -8.07 -6.76 -8.52
N LYS A 56 -7.69 -6.90 -9.80
CA LYS A 56 -7.15 -8.16 -10.33
C LYS A 56 -5.71 -8.39 -9.88
N LEU A 57 -5.03 -7.33 -9.49
CA LEU A 57 -3.66 -7.35 -9.03
C LEU A 57 -3.59 -7.13 -7.51
N PRO A 58 -3.05 -8.08 -6.72
CA PRO A 58 -2.91 -7.89 -5.29
C PRO A 58 -2.00 -6.69 -4.96
N TYR A 59 -0.89 -6.55 -5.68
CA TYR A 59 0.00 -5.39 -5.58
C TYR A 59 -0.74 -4.06 -5.78
N GLY A 60 -1.69 -4.00 -6.73
CA GLY A 60 -2.50 -2.82 -7.00
C GLY A 60 -3.39 -2.45 -5.82
N THR A 61 -4.08 -3.43 -5.26
CA THR A 61 -4.93 -3.25 -4.06
C THR A 61 -4.12 -2.79 -2.85
N ALA A 62 -2.93 -3.35 -2.66
CA ALA A 62 -2.02 -2.94 -1.59
C ALA A 62 -1.55 -1.49 -1.77
N ALA A 63 -1.19 -1.08 -2.99
CA ALA A 63 -0.77 0.29 -3.28
C ALA A 63 -1.91 1.30 -3.11
N LEU A 64 -3.13 0.97 -3.56
CA LEU A 64 -4.32 1.77 -3.33
C LEU A 64 -4.65 1.90 -1.83
N THR A 65 -4.36 0.87 -1.03
CA THR A 65 -4.53 0.93 0.44
C THR A 65 -3.60 1.98 1.05
N VAL A 66 -2.33 1.99 0.65
CA VAL A 66 -1.36 3.02 1.11
C VAL A 66 -1.82 4.42 0.67
N ALA A 67 -2.25 4.58 -0.58
CA ALA A 67 -2.75 5.83 -1.11
C ALA A 67 -4.01 6.34 -0.36
N ALA A 68 -4.97 5.46 -0.08
CA ALA A 68 -6.20 5.79 0.66
C ALA A 68 -5.91 6.24 2.10
N LEU A 69 -5.02 5.52 2.80
CA LEU A 69 -4.61 5.85 4.17
C LEU A 69 -3.82 7.16 4.25
N ASN A 70 -3.09 7.52 3.19
CA ASN A 70 -2.36 8.78 3.11
C ASN A 70 -3.28 10.03 3.05
N ARG A 71 -4.61 9.85 2.96
CA ARG A 71 -5.60 10.94 2.98
C ARG A 71 -6.26 11.20 4.33
N TRP A 72 -5.81 10.51 5.37
CA TRP A 72 -6.50 10.48 6.66
C TRP A 72 -6.72 11.87 7.28
N GLU A 73 -5.73 12.77 7.20
CA GLU A 73 -5.86 14.11 7.79
C GLU A 73 -6.66 15.08 6.92
N GLU A 74 -6.72 14.83 5.61
CA GLU A 74 -7.50 15.62 4.65
C GLU A 74 -8.99 15.25 4.67
N ASP A 75 -9.32 13.96 4.70
CA ASP A 75 -10.70 13.47 4.72
C ASP A 75 -10.80 12.08 5.36
N ARG A 76 -11.11 12.05 6.67
CA ARG A 76 -11.27 10.80 7.43
C ARG A 76 -12.39 9.91 6.91
N ALA A 77 -13.53 10.52 6.54
CA ALA A 77 -14.69 9.79 6.05
C ALA A 77 -14.43 9.22 4.66
N GLY A 78 -13.80 10.01 3.78
CA GLY A 78 -13.32 9.58 2.47
C GLY A 78 -12.29 8.46 2.57
N THR A 79 -11.30 8.56 3.46
CA THR A 79 -10.33 7.47 3.73
C THR A 79 -11.05 6.19 4.15
N HIS A 80 -12.02 6.25 5.07
CA HIS A 80 -12.79 5.06 5.45
C HIS A 80 -13.57 4.48 4.27
N ALA A 81 -14.21 5.32 3.44
CA ALA A 81 -14.95 4.87 2.26
C ALA A 81 -14.04 4.18 1.23
N MET A 82 -12.85 4.75 0.99
CA MET A 82 -11.81 4.18 0.13
C MET A 82 -11.32 2.82 0.67
N VAL A 83 -11.00 2.72 1.96
CA VAL A 83 -10.56 1.47 2.57
C VAL A 83 -11.66 0.41 2.54
N ASN A 84 -12.91 0.79 2.81
CA ASN A 84 -14.05 -0.13 2.73
C ASN A 84 -14.29 -0.67 1.31
N TYR A 85 -14.10 0.16 0.28
CA TYR A 85 -14.12 -0.32 -1.10
C TYR A 85 -13.06 -1.39 -1.36
N LEU A 86 -11.83 -1.17 -0.89
CA LEU A 86 -10.73 -2.12 -1.05
C LEU A 86 -10.93 -3.42 -0.25
N ARG A 87 -11.75 -3.40 0.81
CA ARG A 87 -12.14 -4.59 1.58
C ARG A 87 -13.35 -5.33 1.02
N GLY A 88 -14.02 -4.76 0.00
CA GLY A 88 -15.16 -5.36 -0.67
C GLY A 88 -16.35 -5.58 0.28
N PRO A 89 -16.89 -6.81 0.39
CA PRO A 89 -18.11 -7.08 1.16
C PRO A 89 -17.92 -7.03 2.69
N ARG A 90 -16.68 -6.89 3.18
CA ARG A 90 -16.35 -6.82 4.61
C ARG A 90 -15.91 -5.40 4.97
N PRO A 91 -16.83 -4.50 5.32
CA PRO A 91 -16.44 -3.18 5.81
C PRO A 91 -15.58 -3.30 7.08
N MET A 92 -14.89 -2.22 7.41
CA MET A 92 -14.17 -2.09 8.67
C MET A 92 -15.14 -2.15 9.84
N SER A 93 -14.72 -2.84 10.89
CA SER A 93 -15.36 -2.76 12.18
C SER A 93 -15.05 -1.41 12.86
N PRO A 94 -15.87 -0.98 13.84
CA PRO A 94 -15.55 0.22 14.63
C PRO A 94 -14.18 0.15 15.31
N PHE A 95 -13.70 -1.06 15.64
CA PHE A 95 -12.36 -1.25 16.20
C PHE A 95 -11.25 -0.98 15.18
N GLU A 96 -11.43 -1.41 13.92
CA GLU A 96 -10.45 -1.14 12.85
C GLU A 96 -10.42 0.35 12.49
N GLU A 97 -11.58 1.01 12.44
CA GLU A 97 -11.67 2.47 12.26
C GLU A 97 -10.99 3.23 13.40
N GLN A 98 -11.24 2.81 14.65
CA GLN A 98 -10.59 3.33 15.84
C GLN A 98 -9.07 3.17 15.76
N PHE A 99 -8.60 1.99 15.36
CA PHE A 99 -7.18 1.70 15.20
C PHE A 99 -6.53 2.63 14.17
N ILE A 100 -7.14 2.82 12.99
CA ILE A 100 -6.61 3.75 11.98
C ILE A 100 -6.52 5.17 12.55
N ARG A 101 -7.56 5.64 13.25
CA ARG A 101 -7.55 6.95 13.89
C ARG A 101 -6.38 7.12 14.84
N ASP A 102 -6.19 6.16 15.74
CA ASP A 102 -5.17 6.25 16.79
C ASP A 102 -3.75 6.17 16.20
N ARG A 103 -3.58 5.49 15.06
CA ARG A 103 -2.28 5.34 14.40
C ARG A 103 -1.91 6.47 13.47
N LEU A 104 -2.87 7.19 12.89
CA LEU A 104 -2.61 8.22 11.89
C LEU A 104 -2.82 9.66 12.38
N SER A 105 -3.58 9.88 13.45
CA SER A 105 -3.81 11.25 13.96
C SER A 105 -2.51 11.88 14.46
N GLY A 106 -2.01 12.92 13.77
CA GLY A 106 -0.73 13.56 14.08
C GLY A 106 0.49 12.68 13.76
N LYS A 107 0.28 11.57 13.04
CA LYS A 107 1.29 10.54 12.77
C LYS A 107 1.30 10.12 11.29
N MET A 108 0.94 11.02 10.38
CA MET A 108 0.93 10.74 8.94
C MET A 108 2.30 10.32 8.39
N TYR A 109 3.38 10.62 9.09
CA TYR A 109 4.71 10.09 8.79
C TYR A 109 4.76 8.54 8.74
N VAL A 110 3.89 7.84 9.51
CA VAL A 110 3.79 6.37 9.49
C VAL A 110 3.40 5.87 8.10
N ILE A 111 2.30 6.36 7.54
CA ILE A 111 1.86 5.92 6.21
C ILE A 111 2.73 6.50 5.08
N ARG A 112 3.25 7.73 5.25
CA ARG A 112 4.14 8.35 4.26
C ARG A 112 5.46 7.58 4.11
N SER A 113 5.93 6.93 5.16
CA SER A 113 7.20 6.18 5.17
C SER A 113 7.30 5.04 4.14
N TYR A 114 6.18 4.60 3.57
CA TYR A 114 6.15 3.58 2.52
C TYR A 114 6.40 4.15 1.12
N PHE A 115 6.36 5.47 0.96
CA PHE A 115 6.70 6.12 -0.30
C PHE A 115 8.21 6.29 -0.46
N ALA A 116 8.69 6.09 -1.70
CA ALA A 116 10.08 6.27 -2.04
C ALA A 116 10.56 7.71 -1.82
N GLY A 117 11.81 7.83 -1.35
CA GLY A 117 12.46 9.10 -1.07
C GLY A 117 12.14 9.69 0.31
N THR A 118 11.33 9.01 1.13
CA THR A 118 11.08 9.41 2.52
C THR A 118 12.19 8.93 3.46
N SER A 119 12.41 9.67 4.54
CA SER A 119 13.26 9.29 5.68
C SER A 119 12.89 10.09 6.92
N PRO A 120 13.34 9.69 8.13
CA PRO A 120 13.21 10.53 9.32
C PRO A 120 13.80 11.94 9.12
N GLN A 121 14.94 12.04 8.40
CA GLN A 121 15.69 13.28 8.21
C GLN A 121 14.96 14.31 7.33
N ASN A 122 14.13 13.85 6.39
CA ASN A 122 13.32 14.75 5.56
C ASN A 122 11.86 14.82 6.00
N ASN A 123 11.59 14.45 7.27
CA ASN A 123 10.25 14.42 7.87
C ASN A 123 9.26 13.59 7.04
N TYR A 124 9.76 12.53 6.41
CA TYR A 124 9.00 11.63 5.54
C TYR A 124 8.30 12.35 4.38
N ALA A 125 8.95 13.36 3.79
CA ALA A 125 8.50 13.99 2.57
C ALA A 125 8.71 13.06 1.35
N PRO A 126 7.64 12.59 0.69
CA PRO A 126 7.78 11.69 -0.46
C PRO A 126 8.25 12.43 -1.70
N THR A 127 8.90 11.71 -2.61
CA THR A 127 9.27 12.24 -3.94
C THR A 127 8.21 11.91 -4.98
N LEU A 128 8.03 12.79 -5.97
CA LEU A 128 7.17 12.52 -7.13
C LEU A 128 7.93 11.76 -8.22
N PRO A 129 7.27 10.85 -8.96
CA PRO A 129 5.94 10.31 -8.68
C PRO A 129 5.92 9.48 -7.38
N TYR A 130 4.78 9.40 -6.71
CA TYR A 130 4.62 8.63 -5.47
C TYR A 130 4.82 7.14 -5.76
N ARG A 131 5.92 6.56 -5.26
CA ARG A 131 6.26 5.15 -5.51
C ARG A 131 6.15 4.33 -4.24
N VAL A 132 5.45 3.21 -4.30
CA VAL A 132 5.41 2.20 -3.23
C VAL A 132 5.87 0.86 -3.79
N THR A 133 6.71 0.14 -3.04
CA THR A 133 7.26 -1.14 -3.45
C THR A 133 6.80 -2.23 -2.50
N PHE A 134 6.21 -3.28 -3.06
CA PHE A 134 5.86 -4.50 -2.36
C PHE A 134 6.71 -5.65 -2.88
N PHE A 135 7.07 -6.58 -2.00
CA PHE A 135 7.89 -7.73 -2.37
C PHE A 135 7.37 -9.01 -1.73
N GLU A 136 7.67 -10.12 -2.40
CA GLU A 136 7.29 -11.46 -1.96
C GLU A 136 8.35 -12.05 -1.02
N ASP A 137 7.95 -13.04 -0.22
CA ASP A 137 8.84 -13.93 0.51
C ASP A 137 8.33 -15.39 0.33
N PRO A 138 9.02 -16.42 0.87
CA PRO A 138 8.56 -17.81 0.73
C PRO A 138 7.16 -18.09 1.30
N TYR A 139 6.59 -17.17 2.07
CA TYR A 139 5.30 -17.30 2.71
C TYR A 139 4.21 -16.44 2.04
N THR A 140 4.53 -15.62 1.03
CA THR A 140 3.56 -14.74 0.35
C THR A 140 2.35 -15.50 -0.18
N TRP A 141 2.58 -16.69 -0.73
CA TRP A 141 1.56 -17.56 -1.32
C TRP A 141 1.34 -18.86 -0.53
N GLN A 142 1.72 -18.88 0.76
CA GLN A 142 1.67 -20.10 1.59
C GLN A 142 0.25 -20.65 1.75
N ASN A 143 -0.75 -19.77 1.84
CA ASN A 143 -2.14 -20.13 2.03
C ASN A 143 -2.93 -19.88 0.75
N GLU A 144 -3.63 -20.90 0.26
CA GLU A 144 -4.46 -20.80 -0.93
C GLU A 144 -5.52 -19.68 -0.79
N GLY A 145 -5.65 -18.86 -1.83
CA GLY A 145 -6.56 -17.71 -1.83
C GLY A 145 -6.09 -16.50 -1.01
N TYR A 146 -4.88 -16.52 -0.45
CA TYR A 146 -4.28 -15.40 0.27
C TYR A 146 -2.96 -14.94 -0.36
N CYS A 147 -2.69 -13.64 -0.25
CA CYS A 147 -1.45 -13.01 -0.70
C CYS A 147 -0.92 -12.11 0.41
N ARG A 148 0.23 -12.48 1.01
CA ARG A 148 0.90 -11.68 2.04
C ARG A 148 2.09 -10.96 1.44
N LEU A 149 1.93 -9.65 1.21
CA LEU A 149 2.98 -8.82 0.66
C LEU A 149 3.75 -8.10 1.77
N ASN A 150 5.07 -7.98 1.59
CA ASN A 150 5.93 -7.19 2.46
C ASN A 150 6.20 -5.82 1.83
N CYS A 151 6.36 -4.80 2.66
CA CYS A 151 6.71 -3.43 2.25
C CYS A 151 7.73 -2.85 3.24
N ILE A 152 8.72 -2.12 2.74
CA ILE A 152 9.72 -1.47 3.59
C ILE A 152 9.24 -0.05 3.92
N SER A 153 9.23 0.27 5.21
CA SER A 153 9.09 1.64 5.70
C SER A 153 10.49 2.24 5.87
N SER A 154 10.69 3.48 5.44
CA SER A 154 11.93 4.22 5.66
C SER A 154 12.22 4.55 7.14
N GLY A 155 11.26 4.29 8.04
CA GLY A 155 11.37 4.54 9.47
C GLY A 155 11.36 3.29 10.35
N ALA A 156 11.08 2.11 9.80
CA ALA A 156 10.96 0.85 10.55
C ALA A 156 12.21 -0.02 10.42
N ASP A 157 12.51 -0.81 11.46
CA ASP A 157 13.63 -1.77 11.44
C ASP A 157 13.33 -3.05 10.68
N SER A 158 12.04 -3.36 10.49
CA SER A 158 11.60 -4.57 9.82
C SER A 158 10.51 -4.26 8.79
N PRO A 159 10.45 -5.02 7.68
CA PRO A 159 9.36 -4.93 6.73
C PRO A 159 8.00 -5.10 7.41
N ARG A 160 7.01 -4.40 6.88
CA ARG A 160 5.62 -4.43 7.33
C ARG A 160 4.79 -5.18 6.31
N GLN A 161 3.65 -5.70 6.74
CA GLN A 161 2.88 -6.65 5.94
C GLN A 161 1.49 -6.13 5.64
N ILE A 162 0.97 -6.58 4.50
CA ILE A 162 -0.43 -6.42 4.12
C ILE A 162 -0.91 -7.76 3.58
N LEU A 163 -2.07 -8.20 4.08
CA LEU A 163 -2.68 -9.46 3.69
C LEU A 163 -3.89 -9.18 2.82
N LEU A 164 -3.93 -9.84 1.67
CA LEU A 164 -5.02 -9.77 0.72
C LEU A 164 -5.66 -11.13 0.55
N ARG A 165 -6.97 -11.14 0.28
CA ARG A 165 -7.74 -12.35 0.05
C ARG A 165 -8.39 -12.31 -1.33
N LYS A 166 -8.22 -13.39 -2.08
CA LYS A 166 -8.84 -13.57 -3.38
C LYS A 166 -10.30 -13.98 -3.23
N LYS A 167 -11.16 -13.36 -4.02
CA LYS A 167 -12.54 -13.81 -4.24
C LYS A 167 -12.56 -14.67 -5.49
N GLU A 168 -12.50 -15.99 -5.31
CA GLU A 168 -12.32 -16.96 -6.41
C GLU A 168 -13.33 -16.82 -7.55
N SER A 169 -14.59 -16.52 -7.25
CA SER A 169 -15.63 -16.34 -8.27
C SER A 169 -15.38 -15.19 -9.26
N THR A 170 -14.55 -14.22 -8.87
CA THR A 170 -14.28 -13.01 -9.64
C THR A 170 -12.80 -12.82 -9.96
N GLY A 171 -11.90 -13.46 -9.22
CA GLY A 171 -10.46 -13.24 -9.31
C GLY A 171 -9.97 -11.91 -8.70
N GLU A 172 -10.85 -11.15 -8.04
CA GLU A 172 -10.49 -9.90 -7.35
C GLU A 172 -9.77 -10.17 -6.03
N TRP A 173 -8.81 -9.31 -5.68
CA TRP A 173 -8.07 -9.33 -4.43
C TRP A 173 -8.55 -8.19 -3.54
N PHE A 174 -9.01 -8.52 -2.34
CA PHE A 174 -9.49 -7.54 -1.37
C PHE A 174 -8.53 -7.44 -0.19
N LEU A 175 -8.44 -6.24 0.39
CA LEU A 175 -7.75 -6.01 1.64
C LEU A 175 -8.36 -6.89 2.74
N TRP A 176 -7.55 -7.78 3.30
CA TRP A 176 -7.94 -8.67 4.37
C TRP A 176 -7.46 -8.16 5.73
N GLU A 177 -6.15 -7.93 5.87
CA GLU A 177 -5.54 -7.38 7.09
C GLU A 177 -4.47 -6.34 6.75
N ASN A 178 -4.42 -5.28 7.57
CA ASN A 178 -3.47 -4.19 7.44
C ASN A 178 -2.51 -4.17 8.64
N TYR A 179 -1.22 -4.43 8.40
CA TYR A 179 -0.17 -4.39 9.41
C TYR A 179 0.86 -3.27 9.15
N LEU A 180 0.45 -2.22 8.43
CA LEU A 180 1.31 -1.10 8.04
C LEU A 180 1.40 0.00 9.12
N LEU A 181 0.56 -0.02 10.15
CA LEU A 181 0.43 1.08 11.11
C LEU A 181 1.12 0.91 12.50
N PRO A 182 2.08 -0.01 12.73
CA PRO A 182 2.97 0.10 13.90
C PRO A 182 3.77 1.41 13.90
N ASP A 183 4.16 1.88 15.09
CA ASP A 183 5.02 3.07 15.21
C ASP A 183 6.39 2.83 14.54
N ILE A 184 7.00 3.93 14.12
CA ILE A 184 8.30 4.01 13.45
C ILE A 184 9.11 5.17 14.04
N ARG A 185 10.38 5.32 13.64
CA ARG A 185 11.21 6.48 14.02
C ARG A 185 10.46 7.79 13.81
N ILE A 186 10.50 8.69 14.79
CA ILE A 186 9.85 9.99 14.66
C ILE A 186 10.58 10.86 13.62
N PRO A 187 9.87 11.79 12.95
CA PRO A 187 10.49 12.82 12.11
C PRO A 187 11.55 13.62 12.89
N ALA A 188 12.60 14.06 12.21
CA ALA A 188 13.64 14.90 12.82
C ALA A 188 13.05 16.20 13.42
N GLU A 189 12.04 16.81 12.78
CA GLU A 189 11.37 18.01 13.30
C GLU A 189 10.56 17.77 14.58
N ALA A 190 10.18 16.52 14.85
CA ALA A 190 9.41 16.13 16.02
C ALA A 190 10.28 15.56 17.15
N ASP A 191 11.58 15.40 16.90
CA ASP A 191 12.53 14.88 17.88
C ASP A 191 13.06 16.03 18.76
N PRO A 192 12.73 16.06 20.07
CA PRO A 192 13.20 17.11 20.95
C PRO A 192 14.71 17.04 21.26
N TRP A 193 15.41 15.99 20.77
CA TRP A 193 16.83 15.74 20.99
C TRP A 193 17.64 15.66 19.68
N ALA A 194 17.04 15.98 18.52
CA ALA A 194 17.72 15.96 17.22
C ALA A 194 18.83 17.02 17.08
#